data_AF-A0A8T4UJM0-F1
#
_entry.id   AF-A0A8T4UJM0-F1
#
_cell.length_a   1.000
_cell.length_b   1.000
_cell.length_c   1.000
_cell.angle_alpha   90.00
_cell.angle_beta   90.00
_cell.angle_gamma   90.00
#
_symmetry.space_group_name_H-M   'P 1'
#
loop_
_entity.id
_entity.type
_entity.pdbx_description
1 polymer ?
#
loop_
_entity_poly.entity_id
_entity_poly.type
_entity_poly.pdbx_seq_one_letter_code
_entity_poly.pdbx_strand_id
1 'polypeptide(L)'
;MHHELWQQAVDWEEPPAALAYTGTLREVLQQAGQAIAAGDPLETFLWASRLVNGGVSCSLTAPDGWTLKEQLIRGARDICLAAPESRTEVLRELEQALPDARIEVRDWQDRNTWRCTDPWRLSMLTEEIRKDGYQPDLLLGAAYGAIRPGLLLSELLHCDVEFIRYSRRKEGDAMPLIGGGELSHLAALLAGRVLVLDEDIASGGTLRGLAELAGRYAKEMRTACVRMNWDAYFKPDYCQDVIW
;
A
#
# COMPACT_ATOMS: atom_id res chain seq x y z
N MET A 1 -15.96 12.38 9.91
CA MET A 1 -16.85 11.29 10.40
C MET A 1 -16.12 9.95 10.46
N HIS A 2 -15.26 9.59 9.50
CA HIS A 2 -14.51 8.33 9.54
C HIS A 2 -13.43 8.27 10.65
N HIS A 3 -12.74 9.38 10.93
CA HIS A 3 -11.58 9.40 11.84
C HIS A 3 -11.83 8.85 13.25
N GLU A 4 -12.99 9.14 13.86
CA GLU A 4 -13.33 8.66 15.21
C GLU A 4 -13.67 7.15 15.23
N LEU A 5 -14.18 6.60 14.13
CA LEU A 5 -14.49 5.17 14.00
C LEU A 5 -13.22 4.32 13.96
N TRP A 6 -12.15 4.80 13.31
CA TRP A 6 -10.88 4.06 13.22
C TRP A 6 -10.07 4.04 14.51
N GLN A 7 -10.15 5.11 15.32
CA GLN A 7 -9.37 5.22 16.57
C GLN A 7 -9.89 4.33 17.71
N GLN A 8 -11.19 4.01 17.73
CA GLN A 8 -11.80 3.26 18.84
C GLN A 8 -11.79 1.74 18.61
N ALA A 9 -11.62 1.29 17.37
CA ALA A 9 -11.86 -0.10 16.99
C ALA A 9 -10.62 -1.00 17.02
N VAL A 10 -9.41 -0.43 16.91
CA VAL A 10 -8.18 -1.21 16.75
C VAL A 10 -7.04 -0.64 17.55
N ASP A 11 -6.25 -1.52 18.18
CA ASP A 11 -4.95 -1.15 18.73
C ASP A 11 -3.97 -0.94 17.57
N TRP A 12 -3.57 0.30 17.34
CA TRP A 12 -2.63 0.64 16.27
C TRP A 12 -1.16 0.47 16.69
N GLU A 13 -0.90 0.19 17.98
CA GLU A 13 0.44 -0.13 18.46
C GLU A 13 0.80 -1.60 18.23
N GLU A 14 -0.19 -2.51 18.25
CA GLU A 14 0.00 -3.94 18.00
C GLU A 14 -1.05 -4.49 17.02
N PRO A 15 -0.64 -5.21 15.96
CA PRO A 15 -1.60 -5.76 15.01
C PRO A 15 -2.52 -6.80 15.68
N PRO A 16 -3.85 -6.73 15.45
CA PRO A 16 -4.77 -7.66 16.09
C PRO A 16 -4.55 -9.09 15.59
N ALA A 17 -4.52 -10.06 16.50
CA ALA A 17 -4.35 -11.48 16.18
C ALA A 17 -5.41 -12.01 15.19
N ALA A 18 -6.59 -11.39 15.13
CA ALA A 18 -7.65 -11.72 14.18
C ALA A 18 -7.30 -11.40 12.71
N LEU A 19 -6.20 -10.70 12.44
CA LEU A 19 -5.66 -10.54 11.08
C LEU A 19 -4.76 -11.71 10.66
N ALA A 20 -4.42 -12.61 11.59
CA ALA A 20 -3.75 -13.85 11.24
C ALA A 20 -4.70 -14.77 10.49
N TYR A 21 -4.27 -15.24 9.32
CA TYR A 21 -5.09 -16.06 8.46
C TYR A 21 -4.28 -17.14 7.74
N THR A 22 -4.80 -18.37 7.82
CA THR A 22 -4.33 -19.51 7.03
C THR A 22 -5.52 -20.14 6.35
N GLY A 23 -5.50 -20.25 5.03
CA GLY A 23 -6.61 -20.83 4.27
C GLY A 23 -6.37 -20.77 2.77
N THR A 24 -7.44 -20.78 2.00
CA THR A 24 -7.40 -20.64 0.54
C THR A 24 -7.64 -19.19 0.13
N LEU A 25 -7.13 -18.82 -1.04
CA LEU A 25 -7.40 -17.52 -1.62
C LEU A 25 -8.90 -17.29 -1.82
N ARG A 26 -9.62 -18.35 -2.23
CA ARG A 26 -11.07 -18.34 -2.38
C ARG A 26 -11.81 -17.98 -1.08
N GLU A 27 -11.41 -18.57 0.05
CA GLU A 27 -12.00 -18.26 1.35
C GLU A 27 -11.75 -16.80 1.77
N VAL A 28 -10.58 -16.24 1.44
CA VAL A 28 -10.31 -14.82 1.71
C VAL A 28 -11.17 -13.94 0.82
N LEU A 29 -11.23 -14.18 -0.50
CA LEU A 29 -12.07 -13.40 -1.41
C LEU A 29 -13.56 -13.46 -1.01
N GLN A 30 -14.04 -14.61 -0.53
CA GLN A 30 -15.41 -14.73 -0.01
C GLN A 30 -15.66 -13.86 1.24
N GLN A 31 -14.71 -13.79 2.18
CA GLN A 31 -14.80 -12.88 3.33
C GLN A 31 -14.79 -11.41 2.90
N ALA A 32 -14.06 -11.07 1.83
CA ALA A 32 -14.10 -9.75 1.20
C ALA A 32 -15.51 -9.38 0.77
N GLY A 33 -16.15 -10.29 0.04
CA GLY A 33 -17.47 -10.07 -0.51
C GLY A 33 -18.48 -9.81 0.61
N GLN A 34 -18.34 -10.52 1.74
CA GLN A 34 -19.17 -10.28 2.92
C GLN A 34 -18.92 -8.90 3.55
N ALA A 35 -17.65 -8.50 3.72
CA ALA A 35 -17.30 -7.19 4.28
C ALA A 35 -17.75 -6.03 3.37
N ILE A 36 -17.53 -6.15 2.06
CA ILE A 36 -17.95 -5.17 1.05
C ILE A 36 -19.48 -5.07 1.02
N ALA A 37 -20.19 -6.21 1.03
CA ALA A 37 -21.65 -6.24 1.05
C ALA A 37 -22.25 -5.66 2.34
N ALA A 38 -21.55 -5.80 3.47
CA ALA A 38 -21.93 -5.17 4.73
C ALA A 38 -21.74 -3.64 4.71
N GLY A 39 -20.97 -3.11 3.76
CA GLY A 39 -20.71 -1.68 3.62
C GLY A 39 -19.82 -1.09 4.71
N ASP A 40 -19.10 -1.94 5.45
CA ASP A 40 -18.20 -1.50 6.53
C ASP A 40 -16.80 -1.15 5.95
N PRO A 41 -16.39 0.13 5.96
CA PRO A 41 -15.11 0.55 5.42
C PRO A 41 -13.92 -0.01 6.21
N LEU A 42 -14.06 -0.21 7.52
CA LEU A 42 -13.01 -0.77 8.38
C LEU A 42 -12.81 -2.25 8.04
N GLU A 43 -13.88 -3.03 7.97
CA GLU A 43 -13.77 -4.45 7.58
C GLU A 43 -13.25 -4.62 6.15
N THR A 44 -13.69 -3.76 5.22
CA THR A 44 -13.16 -3.75 3.84
C THR A 44 -11.65 -3.49 3.83
N PHE A 45 -11.19 -2.52 4.62
CA PHE A 45 -9.77 -2.20 4.75
C PHE A 45 -8.96 -3.30 5.44
N LEU A 46 -9.46 -3.85 6.55
CA LEU A 46 -8.83 -4.96 7.27
C LEU A 46 -8.71 -6.19 6.38
N TRP A 47 -9.71 -6.43 5.54
CA TRP A 47 -9.66 -7.47 4.55
C TRP A 47 -8.62 -7.21 3.45
N ALA A 48 -8.62 -6.02 2.83
CA ALA A 48 -7.63 -5.66 1.82
C ALA A 48 -6.20 -5.78 2.40
N SER A 49 -6.05 -5.41 3.67
CA SER A 49 -4.83 -5.57 4.46
C SER A 49 -4.38 -7.03 4.64
N ARG A 50 -5.29 -8.01 4.65
CA ARG A 50 -4.97 -9.45 4.70
C ARG A 50 -4.44 -9.94 3.36
N LEU A 51 -5.05 -9.54 2.25
CA LEU A 51 -4.59 -9.93 0.91
C LEU A 51 -3.16 -9.48 0.62
N VAL A 52 -2.86 -8.23 0.95
CA VAL A 52 -1.58 -7.59 0.64
C VAL A 52 -0.43 -8.15 1.48
N ASN A 53 -0.71 -8.64 2.69
CA ASN A 53 0.29 -9.13 3.65
C ASN A 53 0.31 -10.65 3.79
N GLY A 54 -0.48 -11.33 2.95
CA GLY A 54 -0.23 -12.70 2.58
C GLY A 54 1.24 -12.91 2.31
N GLY A 55 1.91 -13.70 3.15
CA GLY A 55 3.08 -14.43 2.70
C GLY A 55 2.56 -15.45 1.72
N VAL A 56 2.20 -14.99 0.52
CA VAL A 56 1.82 -15.85 -0.58
C VAL A 56 3.09 -16.65 -0.86
N SER A 57 3.22 -17.82 -0.24
CA SER A 57 4.28 -18.80 -0.46
C SER A 57 4.11 -19.47 -1.83
N CYS A 58 3.45 -18.77 -2.76
CA CYS A 58 3.19 -19.18 -4.11
C CYS A 58 4.10 -18.33 -4.99
N SER A 59 5.20 -18.92 -5.43
CA SER A 59 5.99 -18.47 -6.58
C SER A 59 5.24 -18.67 -7.91
N LEU A 60 3.90 -18.62 -7.88
CA LEU A 60 3.05 -18.74 -9.04
C LEU A 60 3.02 -17.38 -9.74
N THR A 61 3.72 -17.30 -10.86
CA THR A 61 3.51 -16.26 -11.86
C THR A 61 2.23 -16.59 -12.61
N ALA A 62 1.29 -15.65 -12.65
CA ALA A 62 0.08 -15.79 -13.43
C ALA A 62 0.37 -15.63 -14.94
N PRO A 63 -0.59 -15.97 -15.81
CA PRO A 63 -0.39 -15.99 -17.27
C PRO A 63 0.03 -14.66 -17.90
N ASP A 64 -0.21 -13.54 -17.22
CA ASP A 64 0.12 -12.18 -17.66
C ASP A 64 1.54 -11.72 -17.26
N GLY A 65 2.32 -12.59 -16.61
CA GLY A 65 3.70 -12.32 -16.21
C GLY A 65 3.85 -11.72 -14.81
N TRP A 66 2.75 -11.38 -14.14
CA TRP A 66 2.77 -10.86 -12.77
C TRP A 66 2.77 -11.99 -11.74
N THR A 67 3.42 -11.78 -10.59
CA THR A 67 3.29 -12.69 -9.47
C THR A 67 1.87 -12.62 -8.89
N LEU A 68 1.36 -13.72 -8.36
CA LEU A 68 0.07 -13.75 -7.65
C LEU A 68 -0.05 -12.63 -6.60
N LYS A 69 1.07 -12.30 -5.92
CA LYS A 69 1.13 -11.22 -4.94
C LYS A 69 0.87 -9.84 -5.56
N GLU A 70 1.46 -9.55 -6.73
CA GLU A 70 1.26 -8.27 -7.42
C GLU A 70 -0.18 -8.09 -7.92
N GLN A 71 -0.81 -9.16 -8.40
CA GLN A 71 -2.22 -9.12 -8.80
C GLN A 71 -3.15 -8.87 -7.62
N LEU A 72 -2.87 -9.48 -6.46
CA LEU A 72 -3.63 -9.23 -5.23
C LEU A 72 -3.50 -7.78 -4.75
N ILE A 73 -2.32 -7.18 -4.91
CA ILE A 73 -2.09 -5.77 -4.57
C ILE A 73 -2.90 -4.85 -5.48
N ARG A 74 -2.87 -5.11 -6.80
CA ARG A 74 -3.66 -4.36 -7.78
C ARG A 74 -5.16 -4.53 -7.53
N GLY A 75 -5.63 -5.74 -7.30
CA GLY A 75 -7.03 -6.00 -6.97
C GLY A 75 -7.48 -5.33 -5.67
N ALA A 76 -6.67 -5.37 -4.62
CA ALA A 76 -6.96 -4.66 -3.37
C ALA A 76 -7.05 -3.14 -3.58
N ARG A 77 -6.13 -2.58 -4.38
CA ARG A 77 -6.19 -1.18 -4.81
C ARG A 77 -7.48 -0.88 -5.55
N ASP A 78 -7.80 -1.65 -6.58
CA ASP A 78 -8.94 -1.39 -7.45
C ASP A 78 -10.26 -1.47 -6.67
N ILE A 79 -10.36 -2.38 -5.69
CA ILE A 79 -11.50 -2.45 -4.76
C ILE A 79 -11.59 -1.20 -3.88
N CYS A 80 -10.46 -0.71 -3.34
CA CYS A 80 -10.45 0.49 -2.51
C CYS A 80 -10.86 1.74 -3.32
N LEU A 81 -10.35 1.87 -4.55
CA LEU A 81 -10.60 3.02 -5.43
C LEU A 81 -11.99 2.97 -6.10
N ALA A 82 -12.60 1.79 -6.23
CA ALA A 82 -13.91 1.66 -6.84
C ALA A 82 -15.01 2.31 -5.99
N ALA A 83 -15.96 2.95 -6.68
CA ALA A 83 -17.20 3.42 -6.08
C ALA A 83 -17.90 2.26 -5.34
N PRO A 84 -18.56 2.48 -4.19
CA PRO A 84 -19.12 1.42 -3.36
C PRO A 84 -19.97 0.39 -4.12
N GLU A 85 -20.78 0.85 -5.08
CA GLU A 85 -21.63 0.03 -5.94
C GLU A 85 -20.85 -0.87 -6.93
N SER A 86 -19.60 -0.53 -7.23
CA SER A 86 -18.74 -1.23 -8.19
C SER A 86 -17.78 -2.22 -7.52
N ARG A 87 -17.58 -2.13 -6.20
CA ARG A 87 -16.60 -2.96 -5.47
C ARG A 87 -16.85 -4.46 -5.59
N THR A 88 -18.13 -4.87 -5.60
CA THR A 88 -18.51 -6.29 -5.78
C THR A 88 -18.11 -6.82 -7.16
N GLU A 89 -18.18 -5.98 -8.19
CA GLU A 89 -17.80 -6.39 -9.55
C GLU A 89 -16.29 -6.53 -9.68
N VAL A 90 -15.50 -5.58 -9.13
CA VAL A 90 -14.04 -5.68 -9.11
C VAL A 90 -13.58 -6.94 -8.36
N LEU A 91 -14.21 -7.27 -7.24
CA LEU A 91 -13.93 -8.52 -6.53
C LEU A 91 -14.22 -9.75 -7.39
N ARG A 92 -15.33 -9.76 -8.13
CA ARG A 92 -15.72 -10.86 -9.03
C ARG A 92 -14.72 -11.06 -10.17
N GLU A 93 -14.20 -9.97 -10.74
CA GLU A 93 -13.16 -10.02 -11.77
C GLU A 93 -11.86 -10.58 -11.21
N LEU A 94 -11.46 -10.14 -10.01
CA LEU A 94 -10.30 -10.67 -9.31
C LEU A 94 -10.45 -12.18 -9.03
N GLU A 95 -11.61 -12.62 -8.55
CA GLU A 95 -11.90 -14.06 -8.33
C GLU A 95 -11.77 -14.91 -9.59
N GLN A 96 -12.10 -14.36 -10.77
CA GLN A 96 -11.99 -15.06 -12.05
C GLN A 96 -10.57 -15.09 -12.59
N ALA A 97 -9.78 -14.05 -12.33
CA ALA A 97 -8.40 -13.94 -12.80
C ALA A 97 -7.43 -14.81 -12.00
N LEU A 98 -7.73 -15.07 -10.72
CA LEU A 98 -6.79 -15.72 -9.81
C LEU A 98 -6.96 -17.25 -9.74
N PRO A 99 -5.85 -18.01 -9.67
CA PRO A 99 -5.91 -19.44 -9.46
C PRO A 99 -6.38 -19.77 -8.03
N ASP A 100 -6.99 -20.94 -7.85
CA ASP A 100 -7.30 -21.45 -6.52
C ASP A 100 -6.01 -21.89 -5.82
N ALA A 101 -5.44 -21.00 -5.02
CA ALA A 101 -4.17 -21.18 -4.33
C ALA A 101 -4.36 -21.17 -2.81
N ARG A 102 -3.58 -21.98 -2.10
CA ARG A 102 -3.49 -21.89 -0.63
C ARG A 102 -2.63 -20.69 -0.26
N ILE A 103 -3.15 -19.84 0.62
CA ILE A 103 -2.44 -18.65 1.11
C ILE A 103 -2.25 -18.71 2.62
N GLU A 104 -1.09 -18.24 3.03
CA GLU A 104 -0.79 -18.05 4.43
C GLU A 104 -0.39 -16.60 4.62
N VAL A 105 -1.25 -15.83 5.29
CA VAL A 105 -0.80 -14.57 5.85
C VAL A 105 0.17 -14.95 6.97
N ARG A 106 1.31 -14.29 7.06
CA ARG A 106 2.26 -14.44 8.19
C ARG A 106 2.86 -13.11 8.61
N ASP A 107 2.84 -12.13 7.71
CA ASP A 107 3.48 -10.81 7.88
C ASP A 107 2.65 -9.86 8.77
N TRP A 108 1.72 -10.39 9.59
CA TRP A 108 1.10 -9.62 10.68
C TRP A 108 2.10 -9.34 11.82
N GLN A 109 3.32 -9.89 11.79
CA GLN A 109 4.33 -9.64 12.82
C GLN A 109 5.12 -8.34 12.59
N ASP A 110 5.00 -7.70 11.42
CA ASP A 110 5.67 -6.43 11.16
C ASP A 110 4.90 -5.28 11.84
N ARG A 111 5.16 -5.14 13.14
CA ARG A 111 4.58 -4.10 14.00
C ARG A 111 4.81 -2.70 13.42
N ASN A 112 5.93 -2.46 12.74
CA ASN A 112 6.22 -1.15 12.17
C ASN A 112 5.29 -0.83 11.00
N THR A 113 5.16 -1.73 10.03
CA THR A 113 4.21 -1.54 8.92
C THR A 113 2.77 -1.38 9.42
N TRP A 114 2.38 -2.09 10.49
CA TRP A 114 1.07 -1.91 11.14
C TRP A 114 0.90 -0.50 11.72
N ARG A 115 1.86 -0.03 12.51
CA ARG A 115 1.82 1.32 13.12
C ARG A 115 1.78 2.42 12.07
N CYS A 116 2.45 2.23 10.94
CA CYS A 116 2.41 3.19 9.84
C CYS A 116 1.04 3.27 9.16
N THR A 117 0.15 2.31 9.40
CA THR A 117 -1.20 2.27 8.86
C THR A 117 -2.22 3.02 9.72
N ASP A 118 -1.81 3.52 10.90
CA ASP A 118 -2.68 4.27 11.80
C ASP A 118 -3.36 5.46 11.09
N PRO A 119 -4.70 5.46 10.97
CA PRO A 119 -5.43 6.52 10.27
C PRO A 119 -5.25 7.90 10.89
N TRP A 120 -4.96 8.01 12.19
CA TRP A 120 -4.63 9.29 12.81
C TRP A 120 -3.31 9.84 12.29
N ARG A 121 -2.26 9.02 12.27
CA ARG A 121 -0.95 9.41 11.73
C ARG A 121 -1.08 9.80 10.27
N LEU A 122 -1.77 9.00 9.46
CA LEU A 122 -1.97 9.32 8.04
C LEU A 122 -2.81 10.58 7.82
N SER A 123 -3.80 10.85 8.68
CA SER A 123 -4.55 12.12 8.64
C SER A 123 -3.66 13.31 8.97
N MET A 124 -2.78 13.19 9.96
CA MET A 124 -1.83 14.26 10.31
C MET A 124 -0.83 14.51 9.17
N LEU A 125 -0.30 13.44 8.55
CA LEU A 125 0.56 13.54 7.37
C LEU A 125 -0.17 14.22 6.20
N THR A 126 -1.43 13.87 5.97
CA THR A 126 -2.29 14.48 4.94
C THR A 126 -2.42 15.98 5.16
N GLU A 127 -2.65 16.42 6.40
CA GLU A 127 -2.77 17.84 6.73
C GLU A 127 -1.45 18.60 6.55
N GLU A 128 -0.30 17.98 6.80
CA GLU A 128 1.01 18.59 6.50
C GLU A 128 1.20 18.81 5.01
N ILE A 129 0.90 17.80 4.19
CA ILE A 129 0.97 17.87 2.73
C ILE A 129 0.04 18.98 2.20
N ARG A 130 -1.20 19.04 2.71
CA ARG A 130 -2.19 20.06 2.31
C ARG A 130 -1.78 21.46 2.72
N LYS A 131 -1.19 21.65 3.90
CA LYS A 131 -0.70 22.97 4.36
C LYS A 131 0.42 23.52 3.49
N ASP A 132 1.24 22.64 2.91
CA ASP A 132 2.27 23.00 1.94
C ASP A 132 1.69 23.39 0.56
N GLY A 133 0.38 23.19 0.36
CA GLY A 133 -0.29 23.43 -0.92
C GLY A 133 0.00 22.35 -1.96
N TYR A 134 0.58 21.23 -1.56
CA TYR A 134 0.89 20.11 -2.46
C TYR A 134 -0.35 19.21 -2.61
N GLN A 135 -0.70 18.90 -3.86
CA GLN A 135 -1.77 17.97 -4.20
C GLN A 135 -1.20 16.99 -5.22
N PRO A 136 -0.83 15.76 -4.83
CA PRO A 136 -0.34 14.80 -5.80
C PRO A 136 -1.45 14.37 -6.75
N ASP A 137 -1.06 14.10 -8.00
CA ASP A 137 -1.92 13.42 -8.97
C ASP A 137 -1.78 11.89 -8.80
N LEU A 138 -0.59 11.43 -8.38
CA LEU A 138 -0.26 10.03 -8.12
C LEU A 138 0.57 9.86 -6.83
N LEU A 139 0.24 8.84 -6.04
CA LEU A 139 1.08 8.30 -4.97
C LEU A 139 1.86 7.09 -5.50
N LEU A 140 3.19 7.09 -5.34
CA LEU A 140 4.07 5.98 -5.71
C LEU A 140 4.66 5.35 -4.45
N GLY A 141 4.21 4.15 -4.08
CA GLY A 141 4.65 3.47 -2.86
C GLY A 141 5.70 2.37 -3.07
N ALA A 142 6.61 2.22 -2.11
CA ALA A 142 7.53 1.08 -2.00
C ALA A 142 6.80 -0.19 -1.52
N ALA A 143 6.55 -1.13 -2.42
CA ALA A 143 6.02 -2.42 -2.01
C ALA A 143 7.11 -3.23 -1.23
N TYR A 144 6.76 -3.92 -0.15
CA TYR A 144 5.38 -4.22 0.28
C TYR A 144 4.86 -3.38 1.47
N GLY A 145 5.76 -2.70 2.18
CA GLY A 145 5.42 -2.00 3.43
C GLY A 145 4.52 -0.77 3.22
N ALA A 146 4.72 -0.04 2.12
CA ALA A 146 3.96 1.16 1.84
C ALA A 146 2.53 0.90 1.34
N ILE A 147 2.13 -0.36 1.13
CA ILE A 147 0.85 -0.65 0.44
C ILE A 147 -0.35 -0.23 1.28
N ARG A 148 -0.42 -0.69 2.54
CA ARG A 148 -1.52 -0.30 3.44
C ARG A 148 -1.60 1.21 3.67
N PRO A 149 -0.51 1.87 4.12
CA PRO A 149 -0.55 3.31 4.33
C PRO A 149 -0.76 4.08 3.02
N GLY A 150 -0.24 3.57 1.90
CA GLY A 150 -0.41 4.18 0.58
C GLY A 150 -1.85 4.17 0.10
N LEU A 151 -2.58 3.05 0.25
CA LEU A 151 -4.00 2.96 -0.09
C LEU A 151 -4.86 3.93 0.72
N LEU A 152 -4.60 4.02 2.02
CA LEU A 152 -5.34 4.93 2.89
C LEU A 152 -4.95 6.40 2.64
N LEU A 153 -3.66 6.68 2.43
CA LEU A 153 -3.18 8.03 2.14
C LEU A 153 -3.68 8.53 0.78
N SER A 154 -3.76 7.67 -0.23
CA SER A 154 -4.30 8.04 -1.55
C SER A 154 -5.78 8.41 -1.48
N GLU A 155 -6.56 7.69 -0.66
CA GLU A 155 -7.96 8.02 -0.37
C GLU A 155 -8.08 9.39 0.33
N LEU A 156 -7.24 9.64 1.35
CA LEU A 156 -7.22 10.91 2.08
C LEU A 156 -6.80 12.10 1.20
N LEU A 157 -5.87 11.88 0.27
CA LEU A 157 -5.38 12.91 -0.66
C LEU A 157 -6.20 13.04 -1.94
N HIS A 158 -7.13 12.09 -2.20
CA HIS A 158 -7.91 11.98 -3.43
C HIS A 158 -7.03 11.94 -4.68
N CYS A 159 -6.06 11.02 -4.71
CA CYS A 159 -5.14 10.82 -5.83
C CYS A 159 -5.04 9.34 -6.23
N ASP A 160 -4.53 9.08 -7.43
CA ASP A 160 -4.26 7.71 -7.87
C ASP A 160 -3.10 7.10 -7.06
N VAL A 161 -2.97 5.77 -7.09
CA VAL A 161 -1.86 5.08 -6.41
C VAL A 161 -1.29 3.91 -7.22
N GLU A 162 0.03 3.80 -7.24
CA GLU A 162 0.76 2.67 -7.84
C GLU A 162 1.86 2.21 -6.88
N PHE A 163 2.18 0.92 -6.92
CA PHE A 163 3.20 0.31 -6.07
C PHE A 163 4.27 -0.37 -6.90
N ILE A 164 5.54 -0.15 -6.56
CA ILE A 164 6.68 -0.82 -7.20
C ILE A 164 7.36 -1.71 -6.18
N ARG A 165 7.66 -2.96 -6.59
CA ARG A 165 8.47 -3.85 -5.76
C ARG A 165 9.86 -3.24 -5.56
N TYR A 166 10.15 -2.92 -4.30
CA TYR A 166 11.48 -2.46 -3.93
C TYR A 166 11.75 -2.70 -2.45
N SER A 167 12.20 -3.92 -2.13
CA SER A 167 12.48 -4.31 -0.74
C SER A 167 13.96 -4.60 -0.52
N ARG A 168 14.70 -3.55 -0.16
CA ARG A 168 16.14 -3.67 0.18
C ARG A 168 16.40 -4.59 1.38
N ARG A 169 15.53 -4.55 2.39
CA ARG A 169 15.73 -5.27 3.67
C ARG A 169 15.24 -6.71 3.64
N LYS A 170 14.01 -6.95 3.14
CA LYS A 170 13.42 -8.31 3.14
C LYS A 170 13.90 -9.13 1.95
N GLU A 171 14.06 -8.50 0.78
CA GLU A 171 14.38 -9.19 -0.49
C GLU A 171 15.81 -8.92 -1.01
N GLY A 172 16.50 -7.89 -0.50
CA GLY A 172 17.85 -7.54 -0.96
C GLY A 172 17.89 -6.80 -2.31
N ASP A 173 16.77 -6.20 -2.72
CA ASP A 173 16.65 -5.53 -4.03
C ASP A 173 17.64 -4.35 -4.15
N ALA A 174 18.54 -4.37 -5.14
CA ALA A 174 19.49 -3.27 -5.36
C ALA A 174 18.83 -2.03 -5.98
N MET A 175 17.73 -2.21 -6.71
CA MET A 175 17.00 -1.19 -7.45
C MET A 175 15.51 -1.54 -7.53
N PRO A 176 14.62 -0.57 -7.81
CA PRO A 176 13.21 -0.86 -8.05
C PRO A 176 13.06 -1.87 -9.20
N LEU A 177 12.27 -2.92 -8.97
CA LEU A 177 12.03 -3.95 -9.98
C LEU A 177 10.89 -3.50 -10.90
N ILE A 178 11.25 -3.22 -12.15
CA ILE A 178 10.33 -2.76 -13.19
C ILE A 178 10.58 -3.62 -14.43
N GLY A 179 9.53 -4.26 -14.95
CA GLY A 179 9.60 -5.01 -16.21
C GLY A 179 9.87 -4.10 -17.41
N GLY A 180 10.53 -4.63 -18.44
CA GLY A 180 10.89 -3.83 -19.63
C GLY A 180 9.69 -3.23 -20.37
N GLY A 181 8.52 -3.90 -20.36
CA GLY A 181 7.27 -3.37 -20.93
C GLY A 181 6.51 -2.41 -20.03
N GLU A 182 6.83 -2.39 -18.72
CA GLU A 182 6.14 -1.56 -17.72
C GLU A 182 6.70 -0.15 -17.64
N LEU A 183 7.96 0.05 -18.03
CA LEU A 183 8.62 1.35 -17.85
C LEU A 183 7.91 2.47 -18.62
N SER A 184 7.44 2.22 -19.84
CA SER A 184 6.70 3.22 -20.63
C SER A 184 5.35 3.56 -20.01
N HIS A 185 4.67 2.57 -19.44
CA HIS A 185 3.40 2.77 -18.74
C HIS A 185 3.62 3.55 -17.44
N LEU A 186 4.62 3.16 -16.65
CA LEU A 186 5.01 3.84 -15.43
C LEU A 186 5.44 5.29 -15.71
N ALA A 187 6.22 5.54 -16.76
CA ALA A 187 6.60 6.90 -17.15
C ALA A 187 5.38 7.78 -17.47
N ALA A 188 4.36 7.23 -18.11
CA ALA A 188 3.11 7.93 -18.38
C ALA A 188 2.33 8.24 -17.09
N LEU A 189 2.24 7.29 -16.15
CA LEU A 189 1.62 7.49 -14.85
C LEU A 189 2.34 8.58 -14.03
N LEU A 190 3.67 8.60 -14.09
CA LEU A 190 4.48 9.52 -13.31
C LEU A 190 4.51 10.94 -13.85
N ALA A 191 3.93 11.25 -15.02
CA ALA A 191 4.10 12.54 -15.71
C ALA A 191 3.53 13.77 -14.95
N GLY A 192 2.72 13.55 -13.92
CA GLY A 192 2.10 14.60 -13.08
C GLY A 192 2.93 14.99 -11.85
N ARG A 193 2.22 15.41 -10.81
CA ARG A 193 2.74 15.62 -9.45
C ARG A 193 2.74 14.30 -8.70
N VAL A 194 3.90 13.84 -8.28
CA VAL A 194 4.05 12.51 -7.64
C VAL A 194 4.41 12.65 -6.17
N LEU A 195 3.69 11.95 -5.29
CA LEU A 195 4.10 11.75 -3.91
C LEU A 195 4.73 10.36 -3.76
N VAL A 196 6.03 10.30 -3.51
CA VAL A 196 6.74 9.04 -3.28
C VAL A 196 6.63 8.67 -1.80
N LEU A 197 6.23 7.43 -1.50
CA LEU A 197 5.96 6.96 -0.15
C LEU A 197 6.79 5.71 0.19
N ASP A 198 7.39 5.74 1.37
CA ASP A 198 7.89 4.57 2.10
C ASP A 198 7.33 4.66 3.53
N GLU A 199 6.92 3.56 4.16
CA GLU A 199 6.18 3.66 5.43
C GLU A 199 7.07 3.90 6.63
N ASP A 200 8.23 3.23 6.68
CA ASP A 200 9.17 3.20 7.81
C ASP A 200 10.61 3.35 7.32
N ILE A 201 11.18 4.52 7.53
CA ILE A 201 12.51 4.88 7.05
C ILE A 201 13.57 4.55 8.10
N ALA A 202 14.35 3.49 7.86
CA ALA A 202 15.55 3.22 8.66
C ALA A 202 16.75 4.09 8.21
N SER A 203 17.12 4.02 6.93
CA SER A 203 18.25 4.79 6.37
C SER A 203 17.83 5.76 5.27
N GLY A 204 16.67 5.52 4.63
CA GLY A 204 16.12 6.31 3.53
C GLY A 204 16.56 5.85 2.13
N GLY A 205 17.31 4.75 2.03
CA GLY A 205 17.80 4.26 0.74
C GLY A 205 16.72 3.78 -0.23
N THR A 206 15.65 3.16 0.27
CA THR A 206 14.51 2.74 -0.55
C THR A 206 13.77 3.96 -1.09
N LEU A 207 13.33 4.86 -0.20
CA LEU A 207 12.69 6.11 -0.59
C LEU A 207 13.52 6.92 -1.58
N ARG A 208 14.84 7.06 -1.34
CA ARG A 208 15.75 7.74 -2.27
C ARG A 208 15.72 7.12 -3.66
N GLY A 209 15.81 5.80 -3.76
CA GLY A 209 15.81 5.11 -5.06
C GLY A 209 14.49 5.27 -5.81
N LEU A 210 13.35 5.30 -5.11
CA LEU A 210 12.07 5.63 -5.73
C LEU A 210 11.99 7.09 -6.15
N ALA A 211 12.50 8.02 -5.33
CA ALA A 211 12.56 9.44 -5.69
C ALA A 211 13.43 9.68 -6.93
N GLU A 212 14.58 9.00 -7.04
CA GLU A 212 15.45 9.06 -8.21
C GLU A 212 14.80 8.47 -9.47
N LEU A 213 13.87 7.52 -9.32
CA LEU A 213 13.08 6.97 -10.42
C LEU A 213 11.95 7.93 -10.82
N ALA A 214 11.13 8.37 -9.85
CA ALA A 214 10.00 9.25 -10.07
C ALA A 214 10.44 10.59 -10.65
N GLY A 215 11.52 11.18 -10.12
CA GLY A 215 12.07 12.46 -10.56
C GLY A 215 12.58 12.48 -12.01
N ARG A 216 12.69 11.34 -12.71
CA ARG A 216 13.01 11.29 -14.14
C ARG A 216 11.82 11.65 -15.03
N TYR A 217 10.62 11.47 -14.52
CA TYR A 217 9.38 11.56 -15.30
C TYR A 217 8.39 12.58 -14.74
N ALA A 218 8.42 12.78 -13.41
CA ALA A 218 7.49 13.67 -12.72
C ALA A 218 7.72 15.14 -13.06
N LYS A 219 6.60 15.86 -13.28
CA LYS A 219 6.60 17.31 -13.41
C LYS A 219 7.05 17.98 -12.10
N GLU A 220 6.58 17.42 -10.98
CA GLU A 220 6.98 17.80 -9.63
C GLU A 220 6.89 16.56 -8.75
N MET A 221 7.77 16.45 -7.76
CA MET A 221 7.81 15.30 -6.88
C MET A 221 8.13 15.74 -5.46
N ARG A 222 7.40 15.13 -4.52
CA ARG A 222 7.69 15.17 -3.08
C ARG A 222 7.78 13.76 -2.54
N THR A 223 8.37 13.64 -1.37
CA THR A 223 8.60 12.39 -0.66
C THR A 223 7.94 12.44 0.71
N ALA A 224 7.35 11.32 1.14
CA ALA A 224 6.70 11.20 2.43
C ALA A 224 7.06 9.88 3.11
N CYS A 225 7.01 9.89 4.44
CA CYS A 225 6.89 8.67 5.23
C CYS A 225 6.02 8.87 6.46
N VAL A 226 5.62 7.77 7.07
CA VAL A 226 4.88 7.82 8.34
C VAL A 226 5.86 7.84 9.51
N ARG A 227 6.89 6.99 9.46
CA ARG A 227 7.92 6.87 10.49
C ARG A 227 9.31 6.99 9.89
N MET A 228 10.24 7.61 10.61
CA MET A 228 11.65 7.72 10.21
C MET A 228 12.58 7.70 11.41
N ASN A 229 13.70 6.99 11.32
CA ASN A 229 14.81 7.12 12.27
C ASN A 229 15.47 8.51 12.12
N TRP A 230 15.76 9.17 13.24
CA TRP A 230 16.35 10.52 13.25
C TRP A 230 17.68 10.62 12.48
N ASP A 231 18.45 9.52 12.44
CA ASP A 231 19.75 9.39 11.80
C ASP A 231 19.69 8.91 10.33
N ALA A 232 18.48 8.77 9.78
CA ALA A 232 18.30 8.50 8.36
C ALA A 232 19.00 9.56 7.50
N TYR A 233 19.84 9.10 6.57
CA TYR A 233 20.64 10.00 5.74
C TYR A 233 19.83 10.67 4.64
N PHE A 234 18.75 10.02 4.18
CA PHE A 234 17.82 10.60 3.22
C PHE A 234 16.52 10.93 3.93
N LYS A 235 16.21 12.22 4.02
CA LYS A 235 15.04 12.74 4.74
C LYS A 235 13.92 13.06 3.75
N PRO A 236 12.67 12.64 4.02
CA PRO A 236 11.54 12.97 3.18
C PRO A 236 11.15 14.45 3.33
N ASP A 237 10.36 14.96 2.39
CA ASP A 237 9.72 16.27 2.49
C ASP A 237 8.70 16.30 3.64
N TYR A 238 7.99 15.19 3.86
CA TYR A 238 6.97 15.05 4.91
C TYR A 238 7.22 13.79 5.77
N CYS A 239 7.14 13.93 7.10
CA CYS A 239 7.29 12.81 8.04
C CYS A 239 6.46 13.06 9.28
N GLN A 240 5.68 12.06 9.70
CA GLN A 240 4.84 12.19 10.88
C GLN A 240 5.53 11.87 12.20
N ASP A 241 6.30 10.78 12.26
CA ASP A 241 6.92 10.32 13.51
C ASP A 241 8.42 10.11 13.34
N VAL A 242 9.21 10.91 14.05
CA VAL A 242 10.67 10.78 14.08
C VAL A 242 11.09 10.01 15.32
N ILE A 243 11.71 8.85 15.09
CA ILE A 243 12.18 7.92 16.12
C ILE A 243 13.62 8.28 16.48
N TRP A 244 13.89 8.49 17.77
CA TRP A 244 15.19 8.87 18.33
C TRP A 244 15.98 7.67 18.88
#